data_AF-A0A833LI52-F1
#
_entry.id   AF-A0A833LI52-F1
#
_cell.length_a   1.000
_cell.length_b   1.000
_cell.length_c   1.000
_cell.angle_alpha   90.00
_cell.angle_beta   90.00
_cell.angle_gamma   90.00
#
_symmetry.space_group_name_H-M   'P 1'
#
loop_
_entity.id
_entity.type
_entity.pdbx_description
1 polymer ?
#
loop_
_entity_poly.entity_id
_entity_poly.type
_entity_poly.pdbx_seq_one_letter_code
_entity_poly.pdbx_strand_id
1 'polypeptide(L)'
;KADDTAGHRMHAEWGTVSADTAAALNAARATGGRIVAIGTTSLRLLESAADGEGAIRPFAGETSIFITPGYRFRAVDLLMTNFHLPRSTLFMLVSAFSGRDTMLAAYRHAIAAGYRFYSYGDACLLHPAGQG
;
A
#
# COMPACT_ATOMS: atom_id res chain seq x y z
N LYS A 1 24.89 0.22 -5.94
CA LYS A 1 24.75 -0.46 -7.25
C LYS A 1 23.77 -1.60 -7.04
N ALA A 2 22.58 -1.54 -7.63
CA ALA A 2 21.59 -2.61 -7.58
C ALA A 2 20.65 -2.41 -8.78
N ASP A 3 21.16 -2.81 -9.95
CA ASP A 3 20.38 -2.99 -11.17
C ASP A 3 19.92 -4.44 -11.19
N ASP A 4 18.81 -4.75 -10.52
CA ASP A 4 17.94 -5.88 -10.89
C ASP A 4 16.60 -5.81 -10.14
N THR A 5 15.62 -5.13 -10.73
CA THR A 5 14.25 -5.12 -10.20
C THR A 5 13.46 -6.39 -10.53
N ALA A 6 14.04 -7.36 -11.26
CA ALA A 6 13.40 -8.63 -11.60
C ALA A 6 13.72 -9.76 -10.60
N GLY A 7 14.83 -9.64 -9.85
CA GLY A 7 15.27 -10.65 -8.87
C GLY A 7 14.75 -10.48 -7.44
N HIS A 8 14.10 -9.36 -7.11
CA HIS A 8 13.62 -9.10 -5.76
C HIS A 8 12.34 -9.90 -5.44
N ARG A 9 12.49 -11.15 -5.03
CA ARG A 9 11.40 -11.88 -4.35
C ARG A 9 11.07 -11.13 -3.08
N MET A 10 9.84 -10.63 -3.00
CA MET A 10 9.36 -9.99 -1.80
C MET A 10 9.28 -11.04 -0.68
N HIS A 11 9.85 -10.72 0.48
CA HIS A 11 9.78 -11.61 1.64
C HIS A 11 8.31 -11.89 1.98
N ALA A 12 8.00 -13.17 2.13
CA ALA A 12 6.71 -13.60 2.61
C ALA A 12 6.52 -13.06 4.04
N GLU A 13 5.40 -12.38 4.27
CA GLU A 13 5.00 -11.94 5.60
C GLU A 13 3.79 -12.74 6.03
N TRP A 14 3.85 -13.36 7.22
CA TRP A 14 2.67 -13.98 7.81
C TRP A 14 1.75 -12.90 8.37
N GLY A 15 0.46 -12.98 8.03
CA GLY A 15 -0.54 -12.05 8.50
C GLY A 15 -1.89 -12.71 8.70
N THR A 16 -2.73 -12.08 9.52
CA THR A 16 -4.09 -12.54 9.79
C THR A 16 -5.10 -11.41 9.70
N VAL A 17 -6.26 -11.72 9.12
CA VAL A 17 -7.47 -10.90 9.13
C VAL A 17 -8.56 -11.78 9.73
N SER A 18 -9.05 -11.42 10.92
CA SER A 18 -10.13 -12.17 11.56
C SER A 18 -11.45 -12.02 10.80
N ALA A 19 -12.40 -12.93 11.04
CA ALA A 19 -13.74 -12.81 10.49
C ALA A 19 -14.43 -11.51 10.92
N ASP A 20 -14.27 -11.12 12.18
CA ASP A 20 -14.82 -9.87 12.71
C ASP A 20 -14.22 -8.64 12.02
N THR A 21 -12.90 -8.64 11.78
CA THR A 21 -12.21 -7.54 11.08
C THR A 21 -12.68 -7.44 9.64
N ALA A 22 -12.76 -8.56 8.93
CA ALA A 22 -13.27 -8.61 7.56
C ALA A 22 -14.72 -8.10 7.49
N ALA A 23 -15.59 -8.54 8.41
CA ALA A 23 -16.97 -8.11 8.49
C ALA A 23 -17.09 -6.60 8.76
N ALA A 24 -16.31 -6.07 9.71
CA ALA A 24 -16.30 -4.65 10.04
C ALA A 24 -15.85 -3.78 8.87
N LEU A 25 -14.78 -4.17 8.15
CA LEU A 25 -14.28 -3.44 6.99
C LEU A 25 -15.30 -3.45 5.83
N ASN A 26 -15.91 -4.60 5.54
CA ASN A 26 -16.94 -4.70 4.51
C ASN A 26 -18.19 -3.90 4.87
N ALA A 27 -18.61 -3.91 6.13
CA ALA A 27 -19.75 -3.11 6.60
C ALA A 27 -19.47 -1.60 6.48
N ALA A 28 -18.27 -1.16 6.88
CA ALA A 28 -17.85 0.23 6.73
C ALA A 28 -17.84 0.68 5.27
N ARG A 29 -17.40 -0.19 4.35
CA ARG A 29 -17.44 0.09 2.92
C ARG A 29 -18.87 0.12 2.36
N ALA A 30 -19.74 -0.79 2.81
CA ALA A 30 -21.14 -0.85 2.38
C ALA A 30 -21.95 0.40 2.76
N THR A 31 -21.56 1.10 3.82
CA THR A 31 -22.16 2.39 4.23
C THR A 31 -21.52 3.61 3.58
N GLY A 32 -20.64 3.42 2.58
CA GLY A 32 -19.93 4.50 1.88
C GLY A 32 -18.68 5.00 2.60
N GLY A 33 -18.23 4.29 3.65
CA GLY A 33 -16.96 4.56 4.31
C GLY A 33 -15.76 4.16 3.45
N ARG A 34 -14.58 4.66 3.85
CA ARG A 34 -13.30 4.40 3.18
C ARG A 34 -12.41 3.54 4.07
N ILE A 35 -11.72 2.57 3.48
CA ILE A 35 -10.74 1.72 4.14
C ILE A 35 -9.36 2.38 4.02
N VAL A 36 -8.82 2.82 5.15
CA VAL A 36 -7.50 3.45 5.23
C VAL A 36 -6.50 2.43 5.77
N ALA A 37 -5.54 2.01 4.95
CA ALA A 37 -4.44 1.17 5.41
C ALA A 37 -3.36 2.02 6.09
N ILE A 38 -2.94 1.61 7.28
CA ILE A 38 -1.83 2.24 8.00
C ILE A 38 -0.61 1.35 7.87
N GLY A 39 0.29 1.73 6.96
CA GLY A 39 1.48 0.95 6.61
C GLY A 39 1.29 0.04 5.40
N THR A 40 2.39 -0.20 4.69
CA THR A 40 2.41 -1.01 3.45
C THR A 40 2.18 -2.50 3.71
N THR A 41 2.57 -3.01 4.87
CA THR A 41 2.30 -4.40 5.29
C THR A 41 0.80 -4.63 5.46
N SER A 42 0.10 -3.73 6.15
CA SER A 42 -1.36 -3.78 6.30
C SER A 42 -2.06 -3.68 4.95
N LEU A 43 -1.61 -2.79 4.05
CA LEU A 43 -2.14 -2.71 2.69
C LEU A 43 -1.97 -4.02 1.93
N ARG A 44 -0.78 -4.62 1.94
CA ARG A 44 -0.53 -5.91 1.26
C ARG A 44 -1.40 -7.04 1.82
N LEU A 45 -1.58 -7.07 3.13
CA LEU A 45 -2.42 -8.07 3.79
C LEU A 45 -3.89 -7.91 3.36
N LEU A 46 -4.43 -6.69 3.38
CA LEU A 46 -5.81 -6.43 2.95
C LEU A 46 -6.01 -6.73 1.47
N GLU A 47 -5.07 -6.34 0.60
CA GLU A 47 -5.13 -6.67 -0.83
C GLU A 47 -4.99 -8.17 -1.10
N SER A 48 -4.30 -8.92 -0.23
CA SER A 48 -4.22 -10.40 -0.33
C SER A 48 -5.51 -11.08 0.15
N ALA A 49 -6.16 -10.49 1.16
CA ALA A 49 -7.42 -10.97 1.72
C ALA A 49 -8.65 -10.59 0.86
N ALA A 50 -8.49 -9.70 -0.12
CA ALA A 50 -9.56 -9.26 -1.01
C ALA A 50 -9.84 -10.25 -2.13
N ASP A 51 -11.12 -10.54 -2.38
CA ASP A 51 -11.58 -11.29 -3.56
C ASP A 51 -11.59 -10.44 -4.84
N GLY A 52 -12.08 -11.00 -5.95
CA GLY A 52 -12.10 -10.34 -7.26
C GLY A 52 -12.96 -9.08 -7.28
N GLU A 53 -13.97 -9.04 -6.41
CA GLU A 53 -14.97 -7.99 -6.25
C GLU A 53 -14.55 -6.93 -5.22
N GLY A 54 -13.46 -7.18 -4.49
CA GLY A 54 -12.91 -6.28 -3.48
C GLY A 54 -13.55 -6.41 -2.09
N ALA A 55 -14.30 -7.49 -1.84
CA ALA A 55 -14.73 -7.85 -0.50
C ALA A 55 -13.59 -8.53 0.25
N ILE A 56 -13.36 -8.11 1.49
CA ILE A 56 -12.29 -8.63 2.32
C ILE A 56 -12.77 -9.92 2.99
N ARG A 57 -12.00 -10.99 2.87
CA ARG A 57 -12.28 -12.30 3.47
C ARG A 57 -11.41 -12.53 4.70
N PRO A 58 -11.84 -13.38 5.65
CA PRO A 58 -10.95 -13.86 6.70
C PRO A 58 -9.72 -14.50 6.06
N PHE A 59 -8.54 -14.20 6.59
CA PHE A 59 -7.27 -14.64 6.02
C PHE A 59 -6.31 -15.01 7.14
N ALA A 60 -5.57 -16.10 6.98
CA ALA A 60 -4.45 -16.45 7.85
C ALA A 60 -3.43 -17.19 7.00
N GLY A 61 -2.29 -16.56 6.74
CA GLY A 61 -1.33 -17.10 5.79
C GLY A 61 -0.18 -16.15 5.51
N GLU A 62 0.72 -16.62 4.65
CA GLU A 62 1.76 -15.78 4.09
C GLU A 62 1.21 -14.93 2.94
N THR A 63 1.56 -13.66 2.92
CA THR A 63 1.39 -12.79 1.76
C THR A 63 2.74 -12.52 1.10
N SER A 64 2.82 -12.88 -0.18
CA SER A 64 3.95 -12.57 -1.06
C SER A 64 3.51 -11.68 -2.24
N ILE A 65 2.40 -10.94 -2.09
CA ILE A 65 1.85 -10.10 -3.16
C ILE A 65 2.78 -8.95 -3.56
N PHE A 66 3.38 -9.04 -4.74
CA PHE A 66 4.28 -8.01 -5.24
C PHE A 66 3.50 -6.93 -5.99
N ILE A 67 3.34 -5.77 -5.35
CA ILE A 67 2.57 -4.64 -5.90
C ILE A 67 3.50 -3.72 -6.68
N THR A 68 3.22 -3.56 -7.97
CA THR A 68 3.98 -2.73 -8.91
C THR A 68 3.03 -1.86 -9.74
N PRO A 69 3.53 -0.79 -10.40
CA PRO A 69 2.67 0.06 -11.23
C PRO A 69 1.85 -0.75 -12.24
N GLY A 70 0.55 -0.47 -12.32
CA GLY A 70 -0.42 -1.27 -13.08
C GLY A 70 -1.23 -2.26 -12.23
N TYR A 71 -0.86 -2.47 -10.95
CA TYR A 71 -1.68 -3.23 -10.00
C TYR A 71 -3.03 -2.54 -9.76
N ARG A 72 -4.11 -3.30 -9.87
CA ARG A 72 -5.47 -2.84 -9.52
C ARG A 72 -5.73 -3.07 -8.04
N PHE A 73 -5.74 -2.00 -7.25
CA PHE A 73 -6.13 -2.04 -5.85
C PHE A 73 -7.62 -2.31 -5.71
N ARG A 74 -7.98 -3.21 -4.79
CA ARG A 74 -9.35 -3.70 -4.62
C ARG A 74 -9.93 -3.35 -3.26
N ALA A 75 -9.11 -3.37 -2.21
CA ALA A 75 -9.57 -3.26 -0.82
C ALA A 75 -9.23 -1.93 -0.15
N VAL A 76 -8.12 -1.28 -0.53
CA VAL A 76 -7.65 -0.08 0.17
C VAL A 76 -7.98 1.19 -0.61
N ASP A 77 -8.63 2.14 0.08
CA ASP A 77 -9.06 3.43 -0.49
C ASP A 77 -8.06 4.56 -0.22
N LEU A 78 -7.31 4.48 0.89
CA LEU A 78 -6.22 5.40 1.23
C LEU A 78 -5.08 4.65 1.92
N LEU A 79 -3.85 5.15 1.76
CA LEU A 79 -2.67 4.61 2.42
C LEU A 79 -1.99 5.70 3.25
N MET A 80 -1.80 5.46 4.54
CA MET A 80 -0.87 6.25 5.36
C MET A 80 0.44 5.48 5.51
N THR A 81 1.57 6.08 5.14
CA THR A 81 2.88 5.43 5.27
C THR A 81 4.03 6.44 5.33
N ASN A 82 5.23 5.98 5.63
CA ASN A 82 6.43 6.83 5.72
C ASN A 82 6.99 7.15 4.33
N PHE A 83 7.95 8.06 4.26
CA PHE A 83 8.78 8.22 3.05
C PHE A 83 9.84 7.11 2.95
N HIS A 84 9.75 6.32 1.88
CA HIS A 84 10.65 5.21 1.55
C HIS A 84 11.82 5.65 0.65
N LEU A 85 12.92 4.89 0.62
CA LEU A 85 14.05 5.17 -0.27
C LEU A 85 13.68 5.15 -1.77
N PRO A 86 14.21 6.07 -2.58
CA PRO A 86 14.13 5.97 -4.04
C PRO A 86 14.69 4.63 -4.52
N ARG A 87 13.99 4.01 -5.49
CA ARG A 87 14.30 2.67 -6.05
C ARG A 87 14.11 1.49 -5.09
N SER A 88 13.39 1.66 -3.99
CA SER A 88 12.94 0.52 -3.15
C SER A 88 11.65 -0.11 -3.66
N THR A 89 11.39 -1.36 -3.30
CA THR A 89 10.10 -2.04 -3.57
C THR A 89 8.92 -1.32 -2.92
N LEU A 90 9.12 -0.73 -1.73
CA LEU A 90 8.10 0.11 -1.08
C LEU A 90 7.83 1.40 -1.87
N PHE A 91 8.86 2.01 -2.46
CA PHE A 91 8.66 3.14 -3.37
C PHE A 91 7.87 2.74 -4.62
N MET A 92 8.08 1.52 -5.14
CA MET A 92 7.27 0.99 -6.24
C MET A 92 5.80 0.80 -5.83
N LEU A 93 5.53 0.28 -4.63
CA LEU A 93 4.17 0.10 -4.10
C LEU A 93 3.44 1.45 -3.99
N VAL A 94 4.05 2.46 -3.36
CA VAL A 94 3.40 3.78 -3.23
C VAL A 94 3.23 4.47 -4.58
N SER A 95 4.13 4.23 -5.54
CA SER A 95 4.00 4.71 -6.92
C SER A 95 2.91 3.98 -7.70
N ALA A 96 2.71 2.69 -7.43
CA ALA A 96 1.57 1.94 -7.97
C ALA A 96 0.26 2.48 -7.41
N PHE A 97 0.25 2.82 -6.12
CA PHE A 97 -0.93 3.34 -5.43
C PHE A 97 -1.30 4.74 -5.93
N SER A 98 -0.40 5.73 -5.81
CA SER A 98 -0.73 7.16 -6.05
C SER A 98 -0.29 7.70 -7.41
N GLY A 99 0.35 6.86 -8.23
CA GLY A 99 0.96 7.26 -9.49
C GLY A 99 2.40 7.73 -9.32
N ARG A 100 3.25 7.38 -10.29
CA ARG A 100 4.69 7.69 -10.27
C ARG A 100 4.97 9.19 -10.20
N ASP A 101 4.32 9.99 -11.03
CA ASP A 101 4.60 11.42 -11.13
C ASP A 101 4.18 12.17 -9.86
N THR A 102 3.03 11.80 -9.29
CA THR A 102 2.56 12.27 -7.98
C THR A 102 3.59 11.98 -6.89
N MET A 103 4.07 10.73 -6.80
CA MET A 103 5.06 10.35 -5.80
C MET A 103 6.40 11.08 -6.00
N LEU A 104 6.86 11.23 -7.24
CA LEU A 104 8.08 12.00 -7.54
C LEU A 104 7.92 13.48 -7.14
N ALA A 105 6.76 14.08 -7.37
CA ALA A 105 6.47 15.45 -6.96
C ALA A 105 6.45 15.60 -5.43
N ALA A 106 5.75 14.70 -4.73
CA ALA A 106 5.68 14.67 -3.27
C ALA A 106 7.07 14.53 -2.64
N TYR A 107 7.92 13.68 -3.20
CA TYR A 107 9.29 13.47 -2.72
C TYR A 107 10.19 14.68 -2.94
N ARG A 108 10.12 15.33 -4.12
CA ARG A 108 10.85 16.57 -4.36
C ARG A 108 10.46 17.65 -3.35
N HIS A 109 9.17 17.78 -3.08
CA HIS A 109 8.66 18.71 -2.08
C HIS A 109 9.17 18.36 -0.67
N ALA A 110 9.05 17.11 -0.23
CA ALA A 110 9.49 16.66 1.08
C ALA A 110 10.99 16.91 1.30
N ILE A 111 11.83 16.67 0.29
CA ILE A 111 13.27 16.98 0.34
C ILE A 111 13.49 18.50 0.47
N ALA A 112 12.84 19.29 -0.37
CA ALA A 112 13.00 20.75 -0.36
C ALA A 112 12.51 21.39 0.95
N ALA A 113 11.48 20.83 1.57
CA ALA A 113 10.91 21.29 2.82
C ALA A 113 11.57 20.69 4.08
N GLY A 114 12.60 19.84 3.93
CA GLY A 114 13.36 19.29 5.06
C GLY A 114 12.63 18.22 5.87
N TYR A 115 11.72 17.47 5.25
CA TYR A 115 11.05 16.34 5.91
C TYR A 115 12.05 15.26 6.29
N ARG A 116 11.73 14.53 7.36
CA ARG A 116 12.49 13.38 7.83
C ARG A 116 11.98 12.13 7.12
N PHE A 117 12.90 11.30 6.63
CA PHE A 117 12.57 10.08 5.88
C PHE A 117 12.74 8.83 6.78
N TYR A 118 12.43 7.65 6.26
CA TYR A 118 12.64 6.34 6.90
C TYR A 118 11.69 6.04 8.08
N SER A 119 12.02 5.01 8.85
CA SER A 119 11.15 4.39 9.87
C SER A 119 10.70 5.35 10.98
N TYR A 120 11.51 6.34 11.31
CA TYR A 120 11.22 7.34 12.36
C TYR A 120 11.03 8.75 11.78
N GLY A 121 10.87 8.83 10.47
CA GLY A 121 10.62 10.08 9.76
C GLY A 121 9.17 10.52 9.82
N ASP A 122 8.82 11.41 8.93
CA ASP A 122 7.47 11.90 8.73
C ASP A 122 6.67 10.93 7.84
N ALA A 123 5.36 11.13 7.82
CA ALA A 123 4.41 10.30 7.07
C ALA A 123 3.73 11.07 5.95
N CYS A 124 3.18 10.33 5.00
CA CYS A 124 2.31 10.80 3.94
C CYS A 124 0.96 10.09 4.02
N LEU A 125 -0.12 10.82 3.74
CA LEU A 125 -1.43 10.25 3.45
C LEU A 125 -1.61 10.29 1.94
N LEU A 126 -1.86 9.12 1.36
CA LEU A 126 -1.86 8.90 -0.06
C LEU A 126 -3.28 8.54 -0.51
N HIS A 127 -3.64 9.10 -1.66
CA HIS A 127 -4.85 8.76 -2.41
C HIS A 127 -4.45 7.90 -3.61
N PRO A 128 -5.30 6.94 -4.03
CA PRO A 128 -5.05 6.18 -5.23
C PRO A 128 -4.97 7.14 -6.43
N ALA A 129 -4.14 6.80 -7.41
CA ALA A 129 -4.10 7.49 -8.69
C ALA A 129 -5.54 7.51 -9.23
N GLY A 130 -6.01 8.69 -9.65
CA GLY A 130 -7.28 8.78 -10.36
C GLY A 130 -7.25 7.77 -11.50
N GLN A 131 -8.25 6.88 -11.56
CA GLN A 131 -8.46 6.08 -12.75
C GLN A 131 -8.84 7.08 -13.84
N GLY A 132 -7.87 7.46 -14.67
CA GLY A 132 -8.11 8.25 -15.87
C GLY A 132 -9.03 7.49 -16.83
#